data_AF-A0A023BNK6-F1
#
_entry.id   AF-A0A023BNK6-F1
#
_cell.length_a   1.000
_cell.length_b   1.000
_cell.length_c   1.000
_cell.angle_alpha   90.00
_cell.angle_beta   90.00
_cell.angle_gamma   90.00
#
_symmetry.space_group_name_H-M   'P 1'
#
loop_
_entity.id
_entity.type
_entity.pdbx_description
1 polymer ?
#
loop_
_entity_poly.entity_id
_entity_poly.type
_entity_poly.pdbx_seq_one_letter_code
_entity_poly.pdbx_strand_id
1 'polypeptide(L)'
;MNKLQIDNTDQLIYENEILQLTVLGGIKLEGLDRMRTTLKVQLQKSSRPPVRHNLDLYNDTQLEKFIRKCAEKLEIGTSVIAASLSELTEELEKYRLNLIKQKEENLKPKVKKLNLVEKEVAETFLKQPDLLQQTNELIGKSGVIGEEVNRLLMYIIFTSRKREQPLHVVSLGSSGTGKTHLQTSVGELIPEEDRLSLTSLSENSFYYFQRHELKHKVILIEDLDGAENALYPLRELQTKKRIVKTIASKNHKGETQTKYLVVEGPVCVAGCTTKEQIYEDNANRSFLLYLDESPEQDEKIMIYQRQISSGEINFYEQTEIQEFLQNTQRVLKPITIRNPFAEYLCLPSAVFKPRRTNNHYLQFIEAITFYYQYQRESKVDSQSGEIYIETTLEDIENANKLLKEVLLHKSDELTGSCRNYLESLKGYLKAKKKKDFTALEIRKQLRLPKTTQWRYHKQLTDSYLIQIIKQKGKQTNRCKLTNEKEYQELEVQIQTVLDDCLNKIKDIVCGDSPRSVVPQRSKSKMERITKTKTIS
;
A
#
# COMPACT_ATOMS: atom_id res chain seq x y z
N MET A 1 31.55 -6.39 42.84
CA MET A 1 30.78 -6.19 41.59
C MET A 1 30.26 -4.77 41.62
N ASN A 2 31.01 -3.82 41.05
CA ASN A 2 30.56 -2.44 40.96
C ASN A 2 29.70 -2.34 39.70
N LYS A 3 28.40 -2.05 39.84
CA LYS A 3 27.48 -1.91 38.71
C LYS A 3 26.95 -0.49 38.69
N LEU A 4 26.93 0.11 37.51
CA LEU A 4 26.15 1.31 37.25
C LEU A 4 24.67 0.98 37.48
N GLN A 5 24.03 1.69 38.40
CA GLN A 5 22.60 1.63 38.65
C GLN A 5 21.88 2.51 37.62
N ILE A 6 20.88 1.93 36.95
CA ILE A 6 20.22 2.50 35.75
C ILE A 6 18.71 2.64 36.00
N ASP A 7 18.27 2.71 37.25
CA ASP A 7 16.84 2.76 37.58
C ASP A 7 16.15 4.05 37.10
N ASN A 8 16.93 5.11 36.87
CA ASN A 8 16.45 6.39 36.34
C ASN A 8 17.37 6.90 35.22
N THR A 9 16.81 7.20 34.05
CA THR A 9 17.56 7.73 32.90
C THR A 9 18.16 9.12 33.15
N ASP A 10 17.57 9.90 34.05
CA ASP A 10 18.04 11.24 34.41
C ASP A 10 19.08 11.21 35.54
N GLN A 11 19.29 10.06 36.17
CA GLN A 11 20.22 9.88 37.28
C GLN A 11 20.89 8.51 37.24
N LEU A 12 22.14 8.48 36.75
CA LEU A 12 22.95 7.25 36.74
C LEU A 12 23.88 7.25 37.95
N ILE A 13 23.89 6.17 38.71
CA ILE A 13 24.67 6.07 39.96
C ILE A 13 25.70 4.96 39.82
N TYR A 14 26.97 5.30 40.00
CA TYR A 14 28.07 4.35 40.11
C TYR A 14 28.61 4.38 41.54
N GLU A 15 28.69 3.21 42.17
CA GLU A 15 29.14 3.05 43.54
C GLU A 15 30.29 2.04 43.59
N ASN A 16 31.35 2.42 44.28
CA ASN A 16 32.41 1.51 44.71
C ASN A 16 32.59 1.62 46.24
N GLU A 17 33.54 0.90 46.83
CA GLU A 17 33.69 0.83 48.29
C GLU A 17 33.95 2.18 48.99
N ILE A 18 34.36 3.21 48.24
CA ILE A 18 34.84 4.49 48.78
C ILE A 18 33.95 5.66 48.33
N LEU A 19 33.59 5.70 47.04
CA LEU A 19 32.92 6.80 46.37
C LEU A 19 31.57 6.38 45.79
N GLN A 20 30.66 7.34 45.78
CA GLN A 20 29.44 7.33 45.00
C GLN A 20 29.52 8.47 43.97
N LEU A 21 29.51 8.10 42.69
CA LEU A 21 29.52 8.99 41.55
C LEU A 21 28.11 9.01 40.94
N THR A 22 27.49 10.18 40.87
CA THR A 22 26.17 10.35 40.26
C THR A 22 26.27 11.23 39.03
N VAL A 23 25.84 10.73 37.89
CA VAL A 23 25.63 11.51 36.67
C VAL A 23 24.25 12.14 36.71
N LEU A 24 24.19 13.46 36.70
CA LEU A 24 22.94 14.23 36.74
C LEU A 24 22.54 14.68 35.32
N GLY A 25 21.29 14.40 34.95
CA GLY A 25 20.72 14.76 33.64
C GLY A 25 21.05 13.78 32.51
N GLY A 26 21.49 12.57 32.85
CA GLY A 26 21.82 11.51 31.89
C GLY A 26 23.02 11.83 30.98
N ILE A 27 23.12 11.08 29.88
CA ILE A 27 24.16 11.24 28.85
C ILE A 27 23.54 11.50 27.48
N LYS A 28 24.19 12.32 26.67
CA LYS A 28 23.77 12.54 25.27
C LYS A 28 24.15 11.35 24.41
N LEU A 29 23.23 10.89 23.57
CA LEU A 29 23.48 9.78 22.64
C LEU A 29 24.23 10.24 21.38
N GLU A 30 24.06 11.49 20.96
CA GLU A 30 24.69 12.08 19.76
C GLU A 30 26.12 12.62 20.02
N GLY A 31 27.01 12.51 19.04
CA GLY A 31 28.41 12.97 19.13
C GLY A 31 29.27 12.05 20.01
N LEU A 32 29.73 10.94 19.44
CA LEU A 32 30.53 9.91 20.13
C LEU A 32 31.95 10.39 20.49
N ASP A 33 32.35 11.54 19.97
CA ASP A 33 33.62 12.21 20.18
C ASP A 33 33.72 12.95 21.52
N ARG A 34 32.60 13.09 22.26
CA ARG A 34 32.54 13.81 23.54
C ARG A 34 31.59 13.14 24.55
N MET A 35 31.90 13.29 25.83
CA MET A 35 31.07 12.81 26.95
C MET A 35 30.90 13.91 28.01
N ARG A 36 30.14 14.95 27.62
CA ARG A 36 29.80 16.06 28.52
C ARG A 36 28.72 15.66 29.52
N THR A 37 29.06 15.67 30.80
CA THR A 37 28.18 15.25 31.90
C THR A 37 28.30 16.18 33.11
N THR A 38 27.26 16.21 33.95
CA THR A 38 27.34 16.85 35.26
C THR A 38 27.51 15.77 36.31
N LEU A 39 28.70 15.71 36.92
CA LEU A 39 29.03 14.71 37.93
C LEU A 39 28.87 15.26 39.34
N LYS A 40 28.29 14.45 40.21
CA LYS A 40 28.27 14.62 41.66
C LYS A 40 29.09 13.51 42.29
N VAL A 41 30.15 13.87 43.02
CA VAL A 41 31.07 12.94 43.69
C VAL A 41 30.92 13.07 45.20
N GLN A 42 30.67 11.96 45.89
CA GLN A 42 30.54 11.94 47.34
C GLN A 42 31.16 10.68 47.95
N LEU A 43 31.58 10.79 49.21
CA LEU A 43 32.07 9.67 50.01
C LEU A 43 30.89 8.89 50.60
N GLN A 44 30.95 7.56 50.63
CA GLN A 44 29.84 6.74 51.16
C GLN A 44 29.67 6.86 52.68
N LYS A 45 30.76 7.03 53.44
CA LYS A 45 30.77 6.97 54.92
C LYS A 45 31.21 8.29 55.58
N SER A 46 31.11 9.42 54.89
CA SER A 46 31.59 10.72 55.40
C SER A 46 30.53 11.81 55.30
N SER A 47 30.54 12.74 56.26
CA SER A 47 29.68 13.94 56.32
C SER A 47 30.19 15.10 55.44
N ARG A 48 31.23 14.89 54.63
CA ARG A 48 31.77 15.91 53.73
C ARG A 48 30.79 16.25 52.60
N PRO A 49 30.66 17.55 52.23
CA PRO A 49 29.73 17.95 51.18
C PRO A 49 30.16 17.39 49.82
N PRO A 50 29.19 16.97 48.97
CA PRO A 50 29.48 16.43 47.65
C PRO A 50 30.05 17.49 46.71
N VAL A 51 30.97 17.10 45.84
CA VAL A 51 31.51 17.97 44.78
C VAL A 51 30.66 17.80 43.53
N ARG A 52 30.16 18.91 42.97
CA ARG A 52 29.41 18.92 41.71
C ARG A 52 30.16 19.69 40.63
N HIS A 53 30.29 19.13 39.44
CA HIS A 53 30.92 19.83 38.32
C HIS A 53 30.41 19.33 36.96
N ASN A 54 30.34 20.23 35.99
CA ASN A 54 30.06 19.90 34.60
C ASN A 54 31.39 19.84 33.85
N LEU A 55 31.70 18.69 33.26
CA LEU A 55 32.92 18.48 32.48
C LEU A 55 32.67 17.52 31.32
N ASP A 56 33.62 17.50 30.40
CA ASP A 56 33.73 16.44 29.40
C ASP A 56 34.67 15.34 29.92
N LEU A 57 34.17 14.12 30.07
CA LEU A 57 34.93 12.98 30.57
C LEU A 57 36.07 12.57 29.62
N TYR A 58 36.00 12.94 28.33
CA TYR A 58 37.06 12.67 27.35
C TYR A 58 38.11 13.79 27.28
N ASN A 59 37.95 14.87 28.04
CA ASN A 59 38.90 15.97 28.07
C ASN A 59 39.85 15.84 29.27
N ASP A 60 41.04 15.32 29.04
CA ASP A 60 42.06 15.07 30.08
C ASP A 60 42.35 16.32 30.93
N THR A 61 42.43 17.50 30.32
CA THR A 61 42.73 18.74 31.06
C THR A 61 41.60 19.11 32.03
N GLN A 62 40.34 18.89 31.65
CA GLN A 62 39.20 19.13 32.54
C GLN A 62 39.12 18.04 33.62
N LEU A 63 39.38 16.79 33.24
CA LEU A 63 39.35 15.64 34.14
C LEU A 63 40.42 15.76 35.23
N GLU A 64 41.67 16.11 34.89
CA GLU A 64 42.74 16.32 35.87
C GLU A 64 42.42 17.44 36.87
N LYS A 65 41.90 18.57 36.38
CA LYS A 65 41.49 19.70 37.23
C LYS A 65 40.36 19.27 38.18
N PHE A 66 39.42 18.47 37.69
CA PHE A 66 38.33 17.94 38.50
C PHE A 66 38.81 16.94 39.56
N ILE A 67 39.70 16.02 39.19
CA ILE A 67 40.33 15.04 40.11
C ILE A 67 41.04 15.77 41.25
N ARG A 68 41.87 16.79 40.95
CA ARG A 68 42.56 17.58 41.98
C ARG A 68 41.58 18.26 42.93
N LYS A 69 40.53 18.89 42.38
CA LYS A 69 39.49 19.57 43.16
C LYS A 69 38.71 18.60 44.06
N CYS A 70 38.42 17.39 43.58
CA CYS A 70 37.78 16.34 44.38
C CYS A 70 38.73 15.79 45.44
N ALA A 71 40.01 15.58 45.11
CA ALA A 71 41.03 15.12 46.05
C ALA A 71 41.21 16.10 47.22
N GLU A 72 41.27 17.40 46.95
CA GLU A 72 41.37 18.44 47.97
C GLU A 72 40.13 18.50 48.87
N LYS A 73 38.93 18.50 48.28
CA LYS A 73 37.67 18.66 49.04
C LYS A 73 37.26 17.42 49.83
N LEU A 74 37.58 16.24 49.31
CA LEU A 74 37.22 14.97 49.93
C LEU A 74 38.39 14.36 50.72
N GLU A 75 39.59 14.94 50.65
CA GLU A 75 40.88 14.47 51.21
C GLU A 75 41.16 12.99 50.88
N ILE A 76 41.08 12.66 49.59
CA ILE A 76 41.36 11.31 49.07
C ILE A 76 42.48 11.42 48.05
N GLY A 77 43.29 10.36 47.93
CA GLY A 77 44.32 10.27 46.90
C GLY A 77 43.75 10.44 45.48
N THR A 78 44.45 11.20 44.65
CA THR A 78 44.09 11.45 43.25
C THR A 78 43.98 10.16 42.43
N SER A 79 44.80 9.15 42.74
CA SER A 79 44.78 7.84 42.09
C SER A 79 43.45 7.09 42.26
N VAL A 80 42.84 7.17 43.44
CA VAL A 80 41.56 6.50 43.74
C VAL A 80 40.41 7.14 42.96
N ILE A 81 40.40 8.48 42.89
CA ILE A 81 39.39 9.23 42.15
C ILE A 81 39.57 9.00 40.64
N ALA A 82 40.80 9.00 40.15
CA ALA A 82 41.10 8.74 38.73
C ALA A 82 40.64 7.33 38.31
N ALA A 83 40.95 6.30 39.11
CA ALA A 83 40.48 4.94 38.85
C ALA A 83 38.95 4.86 38.83
N SER A 84 38.28 5.47 39.82
CA SER A 84 36.81 5.47 39.91
C SER A 84 36.14 6.19 38.74
N LEU A 85 36.73 7.29 38.26
CA LEU A 85 36.23 8.02 37.08
C LEU A 85 36.48 7.26 35.78
N SER A 86 37.60 6.54 35.67
CA SER A 86 37.89 5.67 34.52
C SER A 86 36.87 4.53 34.43
N GLU A 87 36.60 3.84 35.55
CA GLU A 87 35.58 2.79 35.62
C GLU A 87 34.17 3.32 35.29
N LEU A 88 33.80 4.49 35.82
CA LEU A 88 32.54 5.15 35.48
C LEU A 88 32.46 5.42 33.97
N THR A 89 33.54 5.93 33.37
CA THR A 89 33.56 6.28 31.94
C THR A 89 33.35 5.04 31.08
N GLU A 90 34.01 3.92 31.41
CA GLU A 90 33.84 2.64 30.70
C GLU A 90 32.39 2.11 30.81
N GLU A 91 31.79 2.19 32.00
CA GLU A 91 30.39 1.76 32.19
C GLU A 91 29.40 2.68 31.48
N LEU A 92 29.67 4.00 31.42
CA LEU A 92 28.86 4.95 30.65
C LEU A 92 28.99 4.72 29.15
N GLU A 93 30.17 4.34 28.65
CA GLU A 93 30.37 3.96 27.24
C GLU A 93 29.55 2.71 26.88
N LYS A 94 29.63 1.66 27.70
CA LYS A 94 28.82 0.43 27.53
C LYS A 94 27.34 0.75 27.56
N TYR A 95 26.89 1.56 28.52
CA TYR A 95 25.50 1.99 28.64
C TYR A 95 25.05 2.78 27.39
N ARG A 96 25.86 3.75 26.93
CA ARG A 96 25.58 4.55 25.73
C ARG A 96 25.43 3.70 24.48
N LEU A 97 26.35 2.75 24.27
CA LEU A 97 26.32 1.83 23.13
C LEU A 97 25.08 0.92 23.18
N ASN A 98 24.73 0.42 24.36
CA ASN A 98 23.53 -0.39 24.54
C ASN A 98 22.25 0.40 24.27
N LEU A 99 22.15 1.65 24.74
CA LEU A 99 21.00 2.52 24.44
C LEU A 99 20.89 2.85 22.96
N ILE A 100 22.01 3.09 22.27
CA ILE A 100 22.00 3.32 20.82
C ILE A 100 21.48 2.06 20.11
N LYS A 101 22.00 0.88 20.45
CA LYS A 101 21.51 -0.40 19.91
C LYS A 101 20.03 -0.63 20.20
N GLN A 102 19.57 -0.41 21.42
CA GLN A 102 18.16 -0.54 21.80
C GLN A 102 17.27 0.45 21.07
N LYS A 103 17.72 1.70 20.89
CA LYS A 103 16.97 2.71 20.12
C LYS A 103 16.89 2.32 18.65
N GLU A 104 17.97 1.81 18.07
CA GLU A 104 17.97 1.27 16.70
C GLU A 104 17.09 0.02 16.57
N GLU A 105 17.06 -0.87 17.57
CA GLU A 105 16.21 -2.06 17.59
C GLU A 105 14.73 -1.72 17.78
N ASN A 106 14.40 -0.77 18.65
CA ASN A 106 13.03 -0.30 18.86
C ASN A 106 12.47 0.44 17.63
N LEU A 107 13.34 1.04 16.82
CA LEU A 107 12.97 1.66 15.55
C LEU A 107 12.81 0.62 14.41
N LYS A 108 13.31 -0.61 14.57
CA LYS A 108 13.07 -1.67 13.58
C LYS A 108 11.63 -2.17 13.72
N PRO A 109 10.91 -2.36 12.60
CA PRO A 109 9.57 -2.93 12.64
C PRO A 109 9.63 -4.33 13.24
N LYS A 110 8.88 -4.57 14.32
CA LYS A 110 8.76 -5.89 14.95
C LYS A 110 7.98 -6.81 14.02
N VAL A 111 8.68 -7.71 13.33
CA VAL A 111 8.04 -8.73 12.47
C VAL A 111 7.47 -9.82 13.37
N LYS A 112 6.14 -10.02 13.35
CA LYS A 112 5.49 -11.13 14.09
C LYS A 112 5.95 -12.45 13.47
N LYS A 113 6.60 -13.30 14.27
CA LYS A 113 6.88 -14.68 13.87
C LYS A 113 5.68 -15.54 14.26
N LEU A 114 5.06 -16.18 13.27
CA LEU A 114 3.94 -17.08 13.49
C LEU A 114 4.36 -18.31 14.29
N ASN A 115 3.51 -18.71 15.22
CA ASN A 115 3.63 -20.02 15.86
C ASN A 115 3.18 -21.13 14.89
N LEU A 116 3.59 -22.38 15.16
CA LEU A 116 3.24 -23.52 14.30
C LEU A 116 1.72 -23.68 14.14
N VAL A 117 0.97 -23.53 15.24
CA VAL A 117 -0.50 -23.61 15.24
C VAL A 117 -1.12 -22.51 14.36
N GLU A 118 -0.72 -21.25 14.53
CA GLU A 118 -1.24 -20.14 13.71
C GLU A 118 -0.97 -20.35 12.22
N LYS A 119 0.21 -20.89 11.90
CA LYS A 119 0.60 -21.21 10.53
C LYS A 119 -0.24 -22.34 9.95
N GLU A 120 -0.46 -23.43 10.69
CA GLU A 120 -1.28 -24.55 10.25
C GLU A 120 -2.74 -24.15 10.02
N VAL A 121 -3.32 -23.33 10.91
CA VAL A 121 -4.70 -22.83 10.74
C VAL A 121 -4.81 -21.96 9.49
N ALA A 122 -3.84 -21.05 9.27
CA ALA A 122 -3.80 -20.21 8.08
C ALA A 122 -3.59 -21.02 6.78
N GLU A 123 -2.69 -22.00 6.77
CA GLU A 123 -2.48 -22.89 5.62
C GLU A 123 -3.71 -23.77 5.34
N THR A 124 -4.40 -24.22 6.38
CA THR A 124 -5.63 -25.02 6.25
C THR A 124 -6.74 -24.22 5.59
N PHE A 125 -6.93 -22.97 6.03
CA PHE A 125 -7.89 -22.05 5.41
C PHE A 125 -7.57 -21.79 3.93
N LEU A 126 -6.32 -21.53 3.59
CA LEU A 126 -5.91 -21.29 2.20
C LEU A 126 -6.13 -22.52 1.29
N LYS A 127 -6.34 -23.72 1.83
CA LYS A 127 -6.67 -24.95 1.10
C LYS A 127 -8.17 -25.21 0.94
N GLN A 128 -9.03 -24.43 1.59
CA GLN A 128 -10.48 -24.64 1.55
C GLN A 128 -11.10 -24.26 0.20
N PRO A 129 -12.14 -24.98 -0.26
CA PRO A 129 -12.90 -24.58 -1.44
C PRO A 129 -13.59 -23.22 -1.24
N ASP A 130 -13.95 -22.55 -2.33
CA ASP A 130 -14.63 -21.24 -2.30
C ASP A 130 -13.87 -20.15 -1.52
N LEU A 131 -12.53 -20.20 -1.56
CA LEU A 131 -11.63 -19.37 -0.76
C LEU A 131 -11.97 -17.88 -0.84
N LEU A 132 -12.22 -17.34 -2.03
CA LEU A 132 -12.56 -15.92 -2.19
C LEU A 132 -13.86 -15.53 -1.47
N GLN A 133 -14.88 -16.39 -1.50
CA GLN A 133 -16.14 -16.14 -0.80
C GLN A 133 -15.92 -16.15 0.71
N GLN A 134 -15.24 -17.18 1.22
CA GLN A 134 -14.95 -17.29 2.65
C GLN A 134 -14.09 -16.13 3.16
N THR A 135 -13.08 -15.73 2.39
CA THR A 135 -12.28 -14.53 2.68
C THR A 135 -13.15 -13.29 2.72
N ASN A 136 -14.08 -13.13 1.77
CA ASN A 136 -14.97 -11.98 1.74
C ASN A 136 -15.89 -11.94 2.97
N GLU A 137 -16.42 -13.09 3.39
CA GLU A 137 -17.24 -13.19 4.61
C GLU A 137 -16.43 -12.83 5.87
N LEU A 138 -15.17 -13.26 5.96
CA LEU A 138 -14.26 -12.90 7.06
C LEU A 138 -13.92 -11.41 7.06
N ILE A 139 -13.68 -10.81 5.89
CA ILE A 139 -13.49 -9.35 5.76
C ILE A 139 -14.73 -8.59 6.27
N GLY A 140 -15.93 -9.11 5.99
CA GLY A 140 -17.17 -8.55 6.52
C GLY A 140 -17.24 -8.65 8.05
N LYS A 141 -16.92 -9.82 8.60
CA LYS A 141 -16.93 -10.07 10.05
C LYS A 141 -15.85 -9.30 10.80
N SER A 142 -14.75 -8.92 10.16
CA SER A 142 -13.71 -8.07 10.76
C SER A 142 -14.11 -6.59 10.86
N GLY A 143 -15.32 -6.21 10.41
CA GLY A 143 -15.86 -4.85 10.55
C GLY A 143 -15.90 -4.02 9.25
N VAL A 144 -15.55 -4.60 8.09
CA VAL A 144 -15.66 -3.90 6.79
C VAL A 144 -17.05 -4.14 6.18
N ILE A 145 -17.99 -3.22 6.39
CA ILE A 145 -19.40 -3.43 5.97
C ILE A 145 -19.70 -3.01 4.54
N GLY A 146 -20.43 -3.88 3.87
CA GLY A 146 -20.82 -3.69 2.47
C GLY A 146 -19.60 -3.63 1.56
N GLU A 147 -19.70 -2.94 0.42
CA GLU A 147 -18.60 -2.81 -0.54
C GLU A 147 -18.00 -4.18 -0.92
N GLU A 148 -18.84 -5.21 -1.04
CA GLU A 148 -18.40 -6.62 -1.03
C GLU A 148 -17.44 -6.95 -2.18
N VAL A 149 -17.66 -6.36 -3.36
CA VAL A 149 -16.77 -6.49 -4.51
C VAL A 149 -15.49 -5.66 -4.30
N ASN A 150 -15.63 -4.40 -3.92
CA ASN A 150 -14.53 -3.44 -3.75
C ASN A 150 -13.55 -3.86 -2.64
N ARG A 151 -14.05 -4.33 -1.48
CA ARG A 151 -13.21 -4.76 -0.35
C ARG A 151 -12.40 -6.02 -0.69
N LEU A 152 -13.01 -6.97 -1.40
CA LEU A 152 -12.33 -8.19 -1.84
C LEU A 152 -11.29 -7.88 -2.92
N LEU A 153 -11.66 -7.08 -3.92
CA LEU A 153 -10.76 -6.64 -4.97
C LEU A 153 -9.53 -5.92 -4.37
N MET A 154 -9.76 -4.99 -3.43
CA MET A 154 -8.67 -4.28 -2.75
C MET A 154 -7.79 -5.21 -1.92
N TYR A 155 -8.36 -6.20 -1.22
CA TYR A 155 -7.60 -7.20 -0.47
C TYR A 155 -6.67 -8.03 -1.39
N ILE A 156 -7.15 -8.46 -2.55
CA ILE A 156 -6.34 -9.19 -3.54
C ILE A 156 -5.25 -8.29 -4.14
N ILE A 157 -5.55 -7.02 -4.44
CA ILE A 157 -4.54 -6.06 -4.88
C ILE A 157 -3.44 -5.89 -3.81
N PHE A 158 -3.80 -5.75 -2.54
CA PHE A 158 -2.81 -5.62 -1.46
C PHE A 158 -1.96 -6.89 -1.29
N THR A 159 -2.55 -8.05 -1.56
CA THR A 159 -1.85 -9.34 -1.55
C THR A 159 -0.77 -9.40 -2.64
N SER A 160 -1.02 -8.77 -3.79
CA SER A 160 -0.07 -8.75 -4.92
C SER A 160 1.27 -8.07 -4.60
N ARG A 161 1.41 -7.35 -3.47
CA ARG A 161 2.67 -6.76 -2.99
C ARG A 161 3.83 -7.76 -2.91
N LYS A 162 3.51 -9.04 -2.65
CA LYS A 162 4.47 -10.14 -2.55
C LYS A 162 4.94 -10.68 -3.92
N ARG A 163 4.27 -10.28 -5.00
CA ARG A 163 4.64 -10.64 -6.37
C ARG A 163 5.69 -9.67 -6.92
N GLU A 164 6.31 -10.06 -8.02
CA GLU A 164 7.26 -9.19 -8.71
C GLU A 164 6.60 -7.95 -9.32
N GLN A 165 5.36 -8.10 -9.80
CA GLN A 165 4.57 -7.03 -10.41
C GLN A 165 3.33 -6.79 -9.54
N PRO A 166 3.45 -5.94 -8.50
CA PRO A 166 2.32 -5.60 -7.65
C PRO A 166 1.33 -4.71 -8.41
N LEU A 167 0.07 -4.79 -8.00
CA LEU A 167 -1.01 -3.96 -8.47
C LEU A 167 -1.17 -2.73 -7.57
N HIS A 168 -1.87 -1.72 -8.07
CA HIS A 168 -2.12 -0.47 -7.36
C HIS A 168 -3.61 -0.14 -7.43
N VAL A 169 -4.13 0.57 -6.44
CA VAL A 169 -5.55 0.92 -6.35
C VAL A 169 -5.72 2.40 -6.01
N VAL A 170 -6.72 3.03 -6.61
CA VAL A 170 -7.16 4.37 -6.26
C VAL A 170 -8.66 4.36 -6.02
N SER A 171 -9.06 4.73 -4.81
CA SER A 171 -10.45 4.83 -4.41
C SER A 171 -11.00 6.23 -4.76
N LEU A 172 -12.08 6.25 -5.53
CA LEU A 172 -12.77 7.42 -6.06
C LEU A 172 -14.17 7.53 -5.48
N GLY A 173 -14.59 8.75 -5.19
CA GLY A 173 -15.89 9.01 -4.59
C GLY A 173 -15.98 10.40 -3.98
N SER A 174 -17.19 10.88 -3.75
CA SER A 174 -17.41 12.19 -3.15
C SER A 174 -16.93 12.27 -1.69
N SER A 175 -16.73 13.47 -1.14
CA SER A 175 -16.31 13.60 0.26
C SER A 175 -17.37 13.02 1.21
N GLY A 176 -16.96 12.25 2.22
CA GLY A 176 -17.87 11.63 3.19
C GLY A 176 -18.38 10.23 2.84
N THR A 177 -18.06 9.70 1.65
CA THR A 177 -18.50 8.35 1.19
C THR A 177 -17.77 7.17 1.82
N GLY A 178 -16.85 7.41 2.75
CA GLY A 178 -16.11 6.32 3.41
C GLY A 178 -14.88 5.79 2.65
N LYS A 179 -14.36 6.50 1.63
CA LYS A 179 -13.13 6.10 0.89
C LYS A 179 -11.96 5.72 1.80
N THR A 180 -11.61 6.63 2.69
CA THR A 180 -10.52 6.44 3.64
C THR A 180 -10.85 5.31 4.61
N HIS A 181 -12.12 5.17 5.02
CA HIS A 181 -12.54 4.07 5.87
C HIS A 181 -12.36 2.71 5.20
N LEU A 182 -12.82 2.54 3.95
CA LEU A 182 -12.65 1.29 3.20
C LEU A 182 -11.15 0.95 3.02
N GLN A 183 -10.35 1.93 2.60
CA GLN A 183 -8.90 1.76 2.42
C GLN A 183 -8.19 1.37 3.73
N THR A 184 -8.46 2.08 4.82
CA THR A 184 -7.84 1.83 6.12
C THR A 184 -8.27 0.48 6.67
N SER A 185 -9.56 0.16 6.63
CA SER A 185 -10.09 -1.09 7.21
C SER A 185 -9.59 -2.33 6.48
N VAL A 186 -9.52 -2.33 5.14
CA VAL A 186 -8.90 -3.45 4.40
C VAL A 186 -7.37 -3.43 4.59
N GLY A 187 -6.78 -2.24 4.72
CA GLY A 187 -5.37 -2.08 5.05
C GLY A 187 -5.00 -2.71 6.39
N GLU A 188 -5.88 -2.66 7.38
CA GLU A 188 -5.72 -3.28 8.70
C GLU A 188 -5.68 -4.82 8.66
N LEU A 189 -6.15 -5.42 7.57
CA LEU A 189 -6.07 -6.86 7.32
C LEU A 189 -4.70 -7.29 6.77
N ILE A 190 -3.86 -6.33 6.41
CA ILE A 190 -2.47 -6.56 6.00
C ILE A 190 -1.57 -6.49 7.24
N PRO A 191 -0.58 -7.39 7.39
CA PRO A 191 0.38 -7.35 8.49
C PRO A 191 0.97 -5.96 8.70
N GLU A 192 1.03 -5.50 9.95
CA GLU A 192 1.54 -4.16 10.28
C GLU A 192 2.96 -3.93 9.76
N GLU A 193 3.80 -4.95 9.78
CA GLU A 193 5.16 -4.91 9.25
C GLU A 193 5.20 -4.65 7.73
N ASP A 194 4.15 -5.03 7.00
CA ASP A 194 4.02 -4.92 5.55
C ASP A 194 3.18 -3.69 5.13
N ARG A 195 2.72 -2.87 6.09
CA ARG A 195 1.88 -1.70 5.83
C ARG A 195 2.61 -0.42 6.18
N LEU A 196 2.40 0.62 5.37
CA LEU A 196 2.87 1.97 5.62
C LEU A 196 1.72 2.95 5.39
N SER A 197 1.11 3.43 6.46
CA SER A 197 0.02 4.42 6.41
C SER A 197 0.59 5.84 6.49
N LEU A 198 0.27 6.68 5.51
CA LEU A 198 0.82 8.02 5.37
C LEU A 198 -0.31 9.05 5.21
N THR A 199 -0.33 10.02 6.12
CA THR A 199 -1.27 11.14 6.11
C THR A 199 -0.78 12.28 5.21
N SER A 200 0.53 12.52 5.20
CA SER A 200 1.17 13.52 4.34
C SER A 200 2.55 13.04 3.89
N LEU A 201 2.92 13.41 2.66
CA LEU A 201 4.14 12.94 2.01
C LEU A 201 4.85 14.12 1.36
N SER A 202 6.12 14.33 1.75
CA SER A 202 7.02 15.19 0.97
C SER A 202 7.72 14.35 -0.09
N GLU A 203 7.98 14.93 -1.26
CA GLU A 203 8.72 14.26 -2.34
C GLU A 203 10.06 13.69 -1.86
N ASN A 204 10.75 14.44 -0.98
CA ASN A 204 12.06 14.07 -0.47
C ASN A 204 12.03 12.87 0.48
N SER A 205 10.93 12.66 1.21
CA SER A 205 10.84 11.58 2.21
C SER A 205 11.10 10.20 1.63
N PHE A 206 10.63 9.95 0.40
CA PHE A 206 10.80 8.67 -0.28
C PHE A 206 12.25 8.25 -0.49
N TYR A 207 13.17 9.21 -0.61
CA TYR A 207 14.59 8.91 -0.86
C TYR A 207 15.37 8.64 0.43
N TYR A 208 14.82 8.94 1.60
CA TYR A 208 15.49 8.73 2.89
C TYR A 208 15.12 7.41 3.56
N PHE A 209 14.17 6.65 3.01
CA PHE A 209 13.93 5.27 3.42
C PHE A 209 15.18 4.40 3.18
N GLN A 210 15.36 3.36 4.00
CA GLN A 210 16.42 2.39 3.79
C GLN A 210 16.16 1.61 2.49
N ARG A 211 17.22 1.06 1.91
CA ARG A 211 17.20 0.46 0.56
C ARG A 211 16.07 -0.54 0.32
N HIS A 212 15.75 -1.37 1.30
CA HIS A 212 14.71 -2.41 1.18
C HIS A 212 13.49 -2.14 2.08
N GLU A 213 13.39 -0.95 2.67
CA GLU A 213 12.35 -0.65 3.67
C GLU A 213 10.95 -0.66 3.08
N LEU A 214 10.79 -0.28 1.81
CA LEU A 214 9.50 -0.29 1.12
C LEU A 214 9.20 -1.62 0.41
N LYS A 215 10.15 -2.55 0.37
CA LYS A 215 10.01 -3.78 -0.41
C LYS A 215 8.89 -4.65 0.16
N HIS A 216 7.98 -5.08 -0.72
CA HIS A 216 6.77 -5.85 -0.39
C HIS A 216 5.79 -5.16 0.57
N LYS A 217 5.83 -3.82 0.67
CA LYS A 217 4.90 -3.05 1.49
C LYS A 217 3.71 -2.51 0.71
N VAL A 218 2.59 -2.34 1.41
CA VAL A 218 1.43 -1.56 0.97
C VAL A 218 1.55 -0.14 1.52
N ILE A 219 1.68 0.83 0.63
CA ILE A 219 1.68 2.25 0.96
C ILE A 219 0.25 2.76 0.86
N LEU A 220 -0.35 3.11 1.99
CA LEU A 220 -1.70 3.67 2.08
C LEU A 220 -1.59 5.19 2.20
N ILE A 221 -2.13 5.90 1.22
CA ILE A 221 -2.17 7.36 1.18
C ILE A 221 -3.60 7.80 1.41
N GLU A 222 -3.86 8.49 2.52
CA GLU A 222 -5.22 8.86 2.91
C GLU A 222 -5.86 9.88 1.97
N ASP A 223 -5.06 10.82 1.46
CA ASP A 223 -5.49 11.82 0.48
C ASP A 223 -4.38 12.10 -0.55
N LEU A 224 -4.61 11.68 -1.79
CA LEU A 224 -3.70 11.96 -2.90
C LEU A 224 -3.69 13.45 -3.27
N ASP A 225 -4.76 14.20 -2.97
CA ASP A 225 -4.87 15.63 -3.30
C ASP A 225 -3.91 16.48 -2.46
N GLY A 226 -3.58 16.03 -1.25
CA GLY A 226 -2.54 16.64 -0.41
C GLY A 226 -1.11 16.21 -0.75
N ALA A 227 -0.93 15.21 -1.62
CA ALA A 227 0.35 14.55 -1.88
C ALA A 227 0.84 14.72 -3.34
N GLU A 228 0.35 15.73 -4.08
CA GLU A 228 0.66 15.95 -5.51
C GLU A 228 2.17 15.90 -5.81
N ASN A 229 3.01 16.53 -4.96
CA ASN A 229 4.47 16.55 -5.14
C ASN A 229 5.12 15.17 -4.97
N ALA A 230 4.48 14.25 -4.25
CA ALA A 230 4.99 12.92 -3.95
C ALA A 230 4.59 11.86 -5.00
N LEU A 231 3.73 12.24 -5.95
CA LEU A 231 3.24 11.36 -7.02
C LEU A 231 4.33 10.92 -7.99
N TYR A 232 5.33 11.77 -8.26
CA TYR A 232 6.39 11.42 -9.20
C TYR A 232 7.27 10.26 -8.68
N PRO A 233 7.84 10.31 -7.45
CA PRO A 233 8.54 9.17 -6.86
C PRO A 233 7.68 7.89 -6.81
N LEU A 234 6.39 8.01 -6.48
CA LEU A 234 5.47 6.89 -6.46
C LEU A 234 5.35 6.25 -7.85
N ARG A 235 5.16 7.05 -8.91
CA ARG A 235 5.05 6.56 -10.29
C ARG A 235 6.30 5.80 -10.75
N GLU A 236 7.48 6.28 -10.35
CA GLU A 236 8.75 5.61 -10.62
C GLU A 236 8.87 4.30 -9.85
N LEU A 237 8.44 4.25 -8.58
CA LEU A 237 8.37 3.01 -7.80
C LEU A 237 7.39 2.00 -8.41
N GLN A 238 6.22 2.43 -8.86
CA GLN A 238 5.22 1.58 -9.53
C GLN A 238 5.78 0.96 -10.82
N THR A 239 6.48 1.76 -11.63
CA THR A 239 6.92 1.35 -12.98
C THR A 239 8.28 0.64 -12.97
N LYS A 240 9.27 1.20 -12.27
CA LYS A 240 10.67 0.72 -12.28
C LYS A 240 11.02 -0.12 -11.07
N LYS A 241 10.15 -0.18 -10.05
CA LYS A 241 10.38 -0.89 -8.78
C LYS A 241 11.62 -0.41 -8.03
N ARG A 242 12.13 0.78 -8.36
CA ARG A 242 13.25 1.43 -7.68
C ARG A 242 13.26 2.93 -7.96
N ILE A 243 13.70 3.71 -6.99
CA ILE A 243 14.00 5.13 -7.14
C ILE A 243 15.43 5.41 -6.70
N VAL A 244 16.07 6.35 -7.39
CA VAL A 244 17.45 6.75 -7.13
C VAL A 244 17.51 8.26 -7.10
N LYS A 245 18.07 8.83 -6.03
CA LYS A 245 18.38 10.25 -5.94
C LYS A 245 19.83 10.47 -5.60
N THR A 246 20.44 11.39 -6.34
CA THR A 246 21.82 11.77 -6.17
C THR A 246 21.89 13.02 -5.29
N ILE A 247 22.60 12.96 -4.17
CA ILE A 247 22.82 14.10 -3.28
C ILE A 247 24.32 14.39 -3.13
N ALA A 248 24.66 15.68 -2.97
CA ALA A 248 25.99 16.10 -2.59
C ALA A 248 26.12 16.02 -1.06
N SER A 249 27.08 15.25 -0.55
CA SER A 249 27.39 15.13 0.87
C SER A 249 28.83 15.55 1.10
N LYS A 250 29.11 16.26 2.19
CA LYS A 250 30.49 16.62 2.55
C LYS A 250 31.06 15.54 3.46
N ASN A 251 32.23 15.02 3.11
CA ASN A 251 32.95 14.09 3.98
C ASN A 251 33.60 14.83 5.15
N HIS A 252 34.11 14.09 6.14
CA HIS A 252 34.83 14.66 7.29
C HIS A 252 36.04 15.54 6.90
N LYS A 253 36.55 15.39 5.66
CA LYS A 253 37.63 16.21 5.08
C LYS A 253 37.16 17.48 4.35
N GLY A 254 35.85 17.76 4.31
CA GLY A 254 35.27 18.93 3.63
C GLY A 254 35.07 18.78 2.12
N GLU A 255 35.52 17.67 1.53
CA GLU A 255 35.33 17.36 0.10
C GLU A 255 33.88 16.96 -0.19
N THR A 256 33.33 17.47 -1.30
CA THR A 256 32.00 17.12 -1.78
C THR A 256 32.04 15.75 -2.47
N GLN A 257 31.33 14.77 -1.90
CA GLN A 257 31.13 13.47 -2.51
C GLN A 257 29.68 13.28 -2.94
N THR A 258 29.50 12.62 -4.07
CA THR A 258 28.20 12.25 -4.61
C THR A 258 27.71 10.97 -3.93
N LYS A 259 26.62 11.05 -3.17
CA LYS A 259 25.97 9.90 -2.54
C LYS A 259 24.68 9.57 -3.27
N TYR A 260 24.48 8.28 -3.56
CA TYR A 260 23.26 7.77 -4.16
C TYR A 260 22.34 7.23 -3.07
N LEU A 261 21.16 7.82 -2.95
CA LEU A 261 20.06 7.30 -2.16
C LEU A 261 19.24 6.38 -3.06
N VAL A 262 19.28 5.08 -2.80
CA VAL A 262 18.58 4.05 -3.58
C VAL A 262 17.52 3.41 -2.69
N VAL A 263 16.28 3.40 -3.16
CA VAL A 263 15.17 2.71 -2.50
C VAL A 263 14.54 1.75 -3.50
N GLU A 264 14.37 0.50 -3.09
CA GLU A 264 13.85 -0.59 -3.90
C GLU A 264 12.43 -0.98 -3.47
N GLY A 265 11.60 -1.28 -4.46
CA GLY A 265 10.34 -2.00 -4.33
C GLY A 265 10.55 -3.51 -4.55
N PRO A 266 9.52 -4.26 -4.97
CA PRO A 266 8.17 -3.81 -5.36
C PRO A 266 7.33 -3.25 -4.20
N VAL A 267 6.41 -2.32 -4.49
CA VAL A 267 5.44 -1.75 -3.53
C VAL A 267 4.03 -1.86 -4.09
N CYS A 268 3.03 -2.06 -3.25
CA CYS A 268 1.64 -1.80 -3.59
C CYS A 268 1.30 -0.37 -3.14
N VAL A 269 0.57 0.39 -3.95
CA VAL A 269 0.21 1.78 -3.65
C VAL A 269 -1.31 1.87 -3.67
N ALA A 270 -1.87 2.36 -2.57
CA ALA A 270 -3.29 2.64 -2.43
C ALA A 270 -3.46 4.12 -2.12
N GLY A 271 -4.39 4.79 -2.78
CA GLY A 271 -4.72 6.17 -2.45
C GLY A 271 -6.19 6.51 -2.63
N CYS A 272 -6.68 7.47 -1.87
CA CYS A 272 -8.01 8.03 -2.06
C CYS A 272 -7.91 9.38 -2.77
N THR A 273 -8.85 9.68 -3.66
CA THR A 273 -9.01 11.04 -4.22
C THR A 273 -10.46 11.35 -4.53
N THR A 274 -10.78 12.63 -4.58
CA THR A 274 -12.08 13.14 -5.06
C THR A 274 -12.05 13.53 -6.54
N LYS A 275 -10.88 13.53 -7.18
CA LYS A 275 -10.64 14.07 -8.52
C LYS A 275 -10.29 12.96 -9.51
N GLU A 276 -11.26 12.57 -10.34
CA GLU A 276 -11.05 11.52 -11.36
C GLU A 276 -10.11 11.96 -12.50
N GLN A 277 -10.17 13.23 -12.93
CA GLN A 277 -9.45 13.69 -14.14
C GLN A 277 -8.05 14.22 -13.90
N ILE A 278 -7.71 14.63 -12.68
CA ILE A 278 -6.43 15.34 -12.42
C ILE A 278 -5.23 14.39 -12.45
N TYR A 279 -5.47 13.08 -12.35
CA TYR A 279 -4.43 12.07 -12.21
C TYR A 279 -4.43 11.03 -13.33
N GLU A 280 -4.80 11.38 -14.57
CA GLU A 280 -4.93 10.42 -15.69
C GLU A 280 -3.71 9.48 -15.80
N ASP A 281 -2.51 10.00 -15.55
CA ASP A 281 -1.28 9.22 -15.57
C ASP A 281 -1.23 8.12 -14.48
N ASN A 282 -1.59 8.43 -13.24
CA ASN A 282 -1.57 7.48 -12.12
C ASN A 282 -2.83 6.60 -12.08
N ALA A 283 -3.98 7.16 -12.46
CA ALA A 283 -5.24 6.45 -12.65
C ALA A 283 -5.09 5.30 -13.64
N ASN A 284 -4.37 5.54 -14.74
CA ASN A 284 -4.07 4.51 -15.73
C ASN A 284 -3.11 3.41 -15.22
N ARG A 285 -2.34 3.65 -14.16
CA ARG A 285 -1.42 2.68 -13.52
C ARG A 285 -2.08 1.92 -12.37
N SER A 286 -3.33 2.24 -12.06
CA SER A 286 -4.06 1.70 -10.91
C SER A 286 -5.42 1.15 -11.32
N PHE A 287 -5.99 0.34 -10.45
CA PHE A 287 -7.41 0.00 -10.46
C PHE A 287 -8.17 1.16 -9.85
N LEU A 288 -9.19 1.64 -10.55
CA LEU A 288 -10.06 2.71 -10.07
C LEU A 288 -11.26 2.05 -9.41
N LEU A 289 -11.41 2.23 -8.11
CA LEU A 289 -12.56 1.75 -7.37
C LEU A 289 -13.52 2.91 -7.13
N TYR A 290 -14.75 2.74 -7.58
CA TYR A 290 -15.82 3.69 -7.33
C TYR A 290 -16.62 3.16 -6.14
N LEU A 291 -16.73 3.96 -5.09
CA LEU A 291 -17.51 3.56 -3.92
C LEU A 291 -19.00 3.57 -4.23
N ASP A 292 -19.71 2.68 -3.58
CA ASP A 292 -21.16 2.58 -3.65
C ASP A 292 -21.79 3.70 -2.81
N GLU A 293 -22.35 4.70 -3.50
CA GLU A 293 -23.11 5.81 -2.91
C GLU A 293 -24.62 5.47 -2.82
N SER A 294 -25.01 4.18 -2.87
CA SER A 294 -26.40 3.74 -2.79
C SER A 294 -27.00 3.95 -1.40
N PRO A 295 -28.31 4.23 -1.31
CA PRO A 295 -29.00 4.34 -0.02
C PRO A 295 -29.01 3.01 0.77
N GLU A 296 -28.92 1.87 0.07
CA GLU A 296 -28.85 0.55 0.69
C GLU A 296 -27.52 0.36 1.42
N GLN A 297 -26.42 0.81 0.82
CA GLN A 297 -25.11 0.79 1.44
C GLN A 297 -25.05 1.74 2.64
N ASP A 298 -25.59 2.96 2.51
CA ASP A 298 -25.71 3.90 3.62
C ASP A 298 -26.49 3.30 4.80
N GLU A 299 -27.60 2.61 4.52
CA GLU A 299 -28.40 1.96 5.57
C GLU A 299 -27.62 0.86 6.29
N LYS A 300 -26.90 0.00 5.55
CA LYS A 300 -26.03 -1.04 6.14
C LYS A 300 -24.98 -0.43 7.08
N ILE A 301 -24.33 0.65 6.66
CA ILE A 301 -23.34 1.36 7.47
C ILE A 301 -23.99 1.95 8.73
N MET A 302 -25.15 2.61 8.59
CA MET A 302 -25.86 3.21 9.73
C MET A 302 -26.37 2.15 10.72
N ILE A 303 -26.82 0.99 10.25
CA ILE A 303 -27.19 -0.14 11.12
C ILE A 303 -25.99 -0.55 11.97
N TYR A 304 -24.83 -0.74 11.35
CA TYR A 304 -23.63 -1.12 12.07
C TYR A 304 -23.16 -0.05 13.07
N GLN A 305 -23.20 1.22 12.71
CA GLN A 305 -22.88 2.32 13.63
C GLN A 305 -23.81 2.32 14.86
N ARG A 306 -25.10 2.00 14.66
CA ARG A 306 -26.04 1.82 15.77
C ARG A 306 -25.70 0.60 16.63
N GLN A 307 -25.30 -0.51 16.03
CA GLN A 307 -24.88 -1.73 16.74
C GLN A 307 -23.60 -1.53 17.58
N ILE A 308 -22.64 -0.75 17.07
CA ILE A 308 -21.47 -0.32 17.85
C ILE A 308 -21.93 0.48 19.07
N SER A 309 -22.81 1.46 18.87
CA SER A 309 -23.29 2.33 19.94
C SER A 309 -24.14 1.57 20.98
N SER A 310 -24.88 0.54 20.56
CA SER A 310 -25.66 -0.33 21.46
C SER A 310 -24.82 -1.38 22.18
N GLY A 311 -23.54 -1.55 21.82
CA GLY A 311 -22.65 -2.56 22.41
C GLY A 311 -22.93 -4.00 21.93
N GLU A 312 -23.64 -4.17 20.82
CA GLU A 312 -23.93 -5.49 20.22
C GLU A 312 -22.72 -6.09 19.49
N ILE A 313 -21.75 -5.25 19.10
CA ILE A 313 -20.56 -5.68 18.35
C ILE A 313 -19.46 -6.16 19.30
N ASN A 314 -19.00 -7.38 19.09
CA ASN A 314 -17.84 -7.93 19.78
C ASN A 314 -16.53 -7.54 19.08
N PHE A 315 -15.89 -6.47 19.55
CA PHE A 315 -14.59 -6.01 19.02
C PHE A 315 -13.45 -7.03 19.18
N TYR A 316 -13.55 -7.91 20.18
CA TYR A 316 -12.54 -8.95 20.40
C TYR A 316 -12.57 -9.96 19.24
N GLU A 317 -13.75 -10.43 18.85
CA GLU A 317 -13.90 -11.31 17.68
C GLU A 317 -13.45 -10.65 16.39
N GLN A 318 -13.75 -9.36 16.19
CA GLN A 318 -13.28 -8.62 15.01
C GLN A 318 -11.75 -8.58 14.93
N THR A 319 -11.10 -8.33 16.07
CA THR A 319 -9.63 -8.29 16.19
C THR A 319 -9.02 -9.67 15.94
N GLU A 320 -9.62 -10.74 16.46
CA GLU A 320 -9.18 -12.12 16.19
C GLU A 320 -9.26 -12.47 14.70
N ILE A 321 -10.36 -12.09 14.03
CA ILE A 321 -10.53 -12.32 12.58
C ILE A 321 -9.53 -11.47 11.78
N GLN A 322 -9.29 -10.23 12.19
CA GLN A 322 -8.28 -9.37 11.58
C GLN A 322 -6.89 -10.00 11.71
N GLU A 323 -6.48 -10.43 12.92
CA GLU A 323 -5.21 -11.12 13.13
C GLU A 323 -5.11 -12.40 12.30
N PHE A 324 -6.19 -13.16 12.20
CA PHE A 324 -6.27 -14.34 11.37
C PHE A 324 -6.02 -14.01 9.88
N LEU A 325 -6.68 -12.98 9.34
CA LEU A 325 -6.47 -12.53 7.95
C LEU A 325 -5.05 -11.98 7.73
N GLN A 326 -4.44 -11.33 8.72
CA GLN A 326 -3.03 -10.95 8.63
C GLN A 326 -2.12 -12.18 8.64
N ASN A 327 -2.43 -13.20 9.44
CA ASN A 327 -1.67 -14.45 9.50
C ASN A 327 -1.74 -15.22 8.17
N THR A 328 -2.91 -15.27 7.51
CA THR A 328 -3.03 -15.85 6.16
C THR A 328 -2.13 -15.12 5.17
N GLN A 329 -2.08 -13.78 5.23
CA GLN A 329 -1.17 -12.98 4.42
C GLN A 329 0.31 -13.30 4.70
N ARG A 330 0.72 -13.51 5.96
CA ARG A 330 2.11 -13.84 6.33
C ARG A 330 2.57 -15.17 5.73
N VAL A 331 1.68 -16.16 5.67
CA VAL A 331 1.95 -17.53 5.18
C VAL A 331 2.16 -17.61 3.67
N LEU A 332 1.61 -16.69 2.88
CA LEU A 332 1.79 -16.66 1.42
C LEU A 332 3.27 -16.50 1.04
N LYS A 333 3.76 -17.37 0.15
CA LYS A 333 5.15 -17.38 -0.32
C LYS A 333 5.24 -16.74 -1.70
N PRO A 334 6.35 -16.04 -2.02
CA PRO A 334 6.58 -15.59 -3.39
C PRO A 334 6.77 -16.81 -4.30
N ILE A 335 5.97 -16.89 -5.36
CA ILE A 335 6.01 -17.96 -6.36
C ILE A 335 5.75 -17.39 -7.76
N THR A 336 6.36 -17.98 -8.77
CA THR A 336 6.15 -17.60 -10.17
C THR A 336 4.84 -18.17 -10.67
N ILE A 337 4.13 -17.39 -11.49
CA ILE A 337 2.81 -17.76 -12.00
C ILE A 337 2.88 -17.74 -13.51
N ARG A 338 2.39 -18.81 -14.13
CA ARG A 338 2.27 -18.93 -15.57
C ARG A 338 0.81 -19.07 -15.93
N ASN A 339 0.29 -18.14 -16.74
CA ASN A 339 -1.07 -18.22 -17.23
C ASN A 339 -1.08 -18.88 -18.62
N PRO A 340 -1.42 -20.18 -18.75
CA PRO A 340 -1.46 -20.86 -20.05
C PRO A 340 -2.54 -20.30 -20.98
N PHE A 341 -3.54 -19.61 -20.42
CA PHE A 341 -4.66 -19.06 -21.16
C PHE A 341 -4.43 -17.61 -21.62
N ALA A 342 -3.29 -17.01 -21.29
CA ALA A 342 -3.01 -15.60 -21.53
C ALA A 342 -3.20 -15.14 -22.98
N GLU A 343 -2.90 -16.01 -23.96
CA GLU A 343 -3.03 -15.68 -25.39
C GLU A 343 -4.48 -15.62 -25.87
N TYR A 344 -5.41 -16.26 -25.16
CA TYR A 344 -6.83 -16.32 -25.52
C TYR A 344 -7.65 -15.22 -24.84
N LEU A 345 -7.06 -14.54 -23.84
CA LEU A 345 -7.70 -13.49 -23.08
C LEU A 345 -7.70 -12.17 -23.87
N CYS A 346 -8.86 -11.85 -24.45
CA CYS A 346 -9.06 -10.61 -25.22
C CYS A 346 -10.01 -9.66 -24.47
N LEU A 347 -9.63 -8.39 -24.37
CA LEU A 347 -10.51 -7.36 -23.84
C LEU A 347 -11.48 -6.82 -24.90
N PRO A 348 -12.67 -6.34 -24.50
CA PRO A 348 -13.59 -5.63 -25.39
C PRO A 348 -12.93 -4.39 -26.02
N SER A 349 -13.23 -4.13 -27.29
CA SER A 349 -12.72 -2.94 -28.01
C SER A 349 -13.24 -1.61 -27.45
N ALA A 350 -14.33 -1.64 -26.67
CA ALA A 350 -14.92 -0.47 -26.01
C ALA A 350 -14.07 0.05 -24.84
N VAL A 351 -13.15 -0.76 -24.30
CA VAL A 351 -12.33 -0.39 -23.14
C VAL A 351 -11.33 0.69 -23.50
N PHE A 352 -11.32 1.80 -22.76
CA PHE A 352 -10.32 2.84 -22.95
C PHE A 352 -8.91 2.33 -22.61
N LYS A 353 -7.90 2.80 -23.37
CA LYS A 353 -6.47 2.48 -23.20
C LYS A 353 -6.20 0.96 -23.11
N PRO A 354 -6.57 0.16 -24.14
CA PRO A 354 -6.63 -1.30 -24.06
C PRO A 354 -5.30 -1.97 -23.70
N ARG A 355 -4.15 -1.41 -24.11
CA ARG A 355 -2.82 -1.98 -23.79
C ARG A 355 -2.56 -2.09 -22.30
N ARG A 356 -2.96 -1.08 -21.53
CA ARG A 356 -2.68 -0.99 -20.09
C ARG A 356 -3.67 -1.81 -19.29
N THR A 357 -4.94 -1.72 -19.69
CA THR A 357 -6.01 -2.53 -19.11
C THR A 357 -5.78 -4.02 -19.34
N ASN A 358 -5.24 -4.42 -20.50
CA ASN A 358 -4.89 -5.82 -20.76
C ASN A 358 -3.82 -6.33 -19.79
N ASN A 359 -2.77 -5.54 -19.55
CA ASN A 359 -1.74 -5.91 -18.58
C ASN A 359 -2.33 -6.03 -17.16
N HIS A 360 -3.15 -5.07 -16.74
CA HIS A 360 -3.83 -5.13 -15.44
C HIS A 360 -4.74 -6.36 -15.32
N TYR A 361 -5.47 -6.70 -16.38
CA TYR A 361 -6.34 -7.88 -16.42
C TYR A 361 -5.55 -9.17 -16.21
N LEU A 362 -4.45 -9.38 -16.96
CA LEU A 362 -3.58 -10.54 -16.79
C LEU A 362 -2.95 -10.58 -15.40
N GLN A 363 -2.40 -9.45 -14.92
CA GLN A 363 -1.78 -9.36 -13.60
C GLN A 363 -2.76 -9.63 -12.45
N PHE A 364 -4.04 -9.27 -12.62
CA PHE A 364 -5.09 -9.53 -11.62
C PHE A 364 -5.49 -11.01 -11.58
N ILE A 365 -5.63 -11.66 -12.73
CA ILE A 365 -5.84 -13.11 -12.81
C ILE A 365 -4.70 -13.86 -12.10
N GLU A 366 -3.47 -13.44 -12.37
CA GLU A 366 -2.30 -14.00 -11.70
C GLU A 366 -2.28 -13.66 -10.19
N ALA A 367 -2.79 -12.51 -9.76
CA ALA A 367 -2.92 -12.18 -8.33
C ALA A 367 -3.96 -13.06 -7.62
N ILE A 368 -5.04 -13.42 -8.29
CA ILE A 368 -6.00 -14.42 -7.80
C ILE A 368 -5.32 -15.80 -7.72
N THR A 369 -4.65 -16.22 -8.80
CA THR A 369 -3.88 -17.49 -8.83
C THR A 369 -2.85 -17.54 -7.68
N PHE A 370 -2.19 -16.43 -7.38
CA PHE A 370 -1.24 -16.29 -6.27
C PHE A 370 -1.91 -16.51 -4.90
N TYR A 371 -3.13 -16.01 -4.73
CA TYR A 371 -3.88 -16.20 -3.50
C TYR A 371 -4.29 -17.67 -3.31
N TYR A 372 -4.65 -18.34 -4.41
CA TYR A 372 -4.94 -19.78 -4.46
C TYR A 372 -3.69 -20.69 -4.43
N GLN A 373 -2.47 -20.17 -4.16
CA GLN A 373 -1.22 -20.94 -4.29
C GLN A 373 -1.19 -22.28 -3.53
N TYR A 374 -1.92 -22.41 -2.42
CA TYR A 374 -1.99 -23.64 -1.62
C TYR A 374 -2.97 -24.69 -2.18
N GLN A 375 -3.78 -24.32 -3.17
CA GLN A 375 -4.72 -25.19 -3.89
C GLN A 375 -4.22 -25.58 -5.29
N ARG A 376 -3.08 -25.01 -5.72
CA ARG A 376 -2.51 -25.25 -7.05
C ARG A 376 -1.30 -26.16 -6.92
N GLU A 377 -1.15 -27.06 -7.89
CA GLU A 377 0.01 -27.93 -7.95
C GLU A 377 1.25 -27.12 -8.35
N SER A 378 2.31 -27.24 -7.55
CA SER A 378 3.61 -26.64 -7.88
C SER A 378 4.31 -27.48 -8.93
N LYS A 379 4.60 -26.87 -10.08
CA LYS A 379 5.35 -27.48 -11.19
C LYS A 379 6.77 -26.93 -11.20
N VAL A 380 7.72 -27.75 -11.65
CA VAL A 380 9.12 -27.35 -11.82
C VAL A 380 9.41 -27.30 -13.30
N ASP A 381 9.95 -26.18 -13.76
CA ASP A 381 10.40 -26.06 -15.13
C ASP A 381 11.65 -26.93 -15.34
N SER A 382 11.54 -27.90 -16.25
CA SER A 382 12.62 -28.80 -16.64
C SER A 382 13.87 -28.08 -17.20
N GLN A 383 13.75 -26.84 -17.70
CA GLN A 383 14.87 -26.08 -18.26
C GLN A 383 15.52 -25.12 -17.26
N SER A 384 14.73 -24.39 -16.47
CA SER A 384 15.24 -23.36 -15.54
C SER A 384 15.35 -23.84 -14.09
N GLY A 385 14.68 -24.94 -13.72
CA GLY A 385 14.54 -25.38 -12.34
C GLY A 385 13.63 -24.48 -11.49
N GLU A 386 12.92 -23.54 -12.11
CA GLU A 386 12.04 -22.60 -11.41
C GLU A 386 10.71 -23.27 -11.02
N ILE A 387 10.27 -23.02 -9.78
CA ILE A 387 8.98 -23.50 -9.27
C ILE A 387 7.90 -22.49 -9.66
N TYR A 388 6.85 -22.98 -10.33
CA TYR A 388 5.72 -22.15 -10.76
C TYR A 388 4.37 -22.84 -10.51
N ILE A 389 3.32 -22.03 -10.43
CA ILE A 389 1.92 -22.48 -10.43
C ILE A 389 1.22 -22.00 -11.70
N GLU A 390 0.20 -22.74 -12.13
CA GLU A 390 -0.59 -22.41 -13.31
C GLU A 390 -1.95 -21.85 -12.93
N THR A 391 -2.40 -20.86 -13.71
CA THR A 391 -3.75 -20.29 -13.61
C THR A 391 -4.79 -21.31 -14.08
N THR A 392 -5.90 -21.42 -13.35
CA THR A 392 -7.04 -22.28 -13.72
C THR A 392 -8.18 -21.46 -14.34
N LEU A 393 -9.17 -22.16 -14.91
CA LEU A 393 -10.40 -21.53 -15.42
C LEU A 393 -11.18 -20.78 -14.33
N GLU A 394 -11.17 -21.32 -13.11
CA GLU A 394 -11.85 -20.73 -11.95
C GLU A 394 -11.23 -19.37 -11.57
N ASP A 395 -9.90 -19.25 -11.66
CA ASP A 395 -9.19 -17.99 -11.40
C ASP A 395 -9.63 -16.90 -12.38
N ILE A 396 -9.82 -17.26 -13.66
CA ILE A 396 -10.29 -16.35 -14.72
C ILE A 396 -11.76 -15.96 -14.50
N GLU A 397 -12.61 -16.92 -14.13
CA GLU A 397 -14.03 -16.63 -13.85
C GLU A 397 -14.18 -15.68 -12.66
N ASN A 398 -13.43 -15.92 -11.59
CA ASN A 398 -13.40 -15.05 -10.42
C ASN A 398 -12.84 -13.66 -10.76
N ALA A 399 -11.80 -13.59 -11.61
CA ALA A 399 -11.28 -12.32 -12.10
C ALA A 399 -12.33 -11.54 -12.90
N ASN A 400 -13.05 -12.20 -13.80
CA ASN A 400 -14.09 -11.58 -14.63
C ASN A 400 -15.24 -11.02 -13.77
N LYS A 401 -15.67 -11.78 -12.75
CA LYS A 401 -16.70 -11.33 -11.81
C LYS A 401 -16.29 -10.05 -11.08
N LEU A 402 -15.08 -10.00 -10.53
CA LEU A 402 -14.59 -8.85 -9.75
C LEU A 402 -14.24 -7.64 -10.62
N LEU A 403 -13.73 -7.86 -11.83
CA LEU A 403 -13.30 -6.77 -12.72
C LEU A 403 -14.41 -6.20 -13.59
N LYS A 404 -15.58 -6.86 -13.67
CA LYS A 404 -16.69 -6.41 -14.51
C LYS A 404 -17.02 -4.93 -14.26
N GLU A 405 -17.24 -4.54 -13.02
CA GLU A 405 -17.58 -3.16 -12.65
C GLU A 405 -16.44 -2.19 -12.97
N VAL A 406 -15.19 -2.57 -12.67
CA VAL A 406 -14.02 -1.73 -12.95
C VAL A 406 -13.83 -1.52 -14.47
N LEU A 407 -14.07 -2.56 -15.28
CA LEU A 407 -13.99 -2.48 -16.74
C LEU A 407 -15.14 -1.65 -17.33
N LEU A 408 -16.33 -1.74 -16.75
CA LEU A 408 -17.49 -0.91 -17.14
C LEU A 408 -17.17 0.56 -16.91
N HIS A 409 -16.72 0.93 -15.72
CA HIS A 409 -16.34 2.31 -15.43
C HIS A 409 -15.18 2.81 -16.30
N LYS A 410 -14.21 1.95 -16.62
CA LYS A 410 -13.13 2.29 -17.56
C LYS A 410 -13.54 2.37 -19.02
N SER A 411 -14.73 1.90 -19.37
CA SER A 411 -15.30 2.02 -20.72
C SER A 411 -16.32 3.17 -20.81
N ASP A 412 -16.64 3.77 -19.67
CA ASP A 412 -17.59 4.86 -19.56
C ASP A 412 -16.91 6.22 -19.81
N GLU A 413 -17.51 7.05 -20.67
CA GLU A 413 -17.06 8.41 -20.94
C GLU A 413 -17.43 9.39 -19.80
N LEU A 414 -18.40 9.02 -18.97
CA LEU A 414 -18.85 9.82 -17.85
C LEU A 414 -18.02 9.57 -16.60
N THR A 415 -17.92 10.60 -15.76
CA THR A 415 -17.39 10.43 -14.40
C THR A 415 -18.39 9.66 -13.55
N GLY A 416 -17.92 8.96 -12.51
CA GLY A 416 -18.79 8.12 -11.67
C GLY A 416 -19.96 8.92 -11.07
N SER A 417 -19.69 10.12 -10.55
CA SER A 417 -20.74 11.00 -10.02
C SER A 417 -21.73 11.49 -11.10
N CYS A 418 -21.28 11.70 -12.34
CA CYS A 418 -22.16 12.10 -13.44
C CYS A 418 -23.03 10.93 -13.92
N ARG A 419 -22.48 9.71 -13.94
CA ARG A 419 -23.21 8.47 -14.23
C ARG A 419 -24.29 8.20 -13.17
N ASN A 420 -23.96 8.27 -11.89
CA ASN A 420 -24.93 8.13 -10.78
C ASN A 420 -26.07 9.16 -10.88
N TYR A 421 -25.74 10.40 -11.26
CA TYR A 421 -26.73 11.45 -11.52
C TYR A 421 -27.66 11.09 -12.69
N LEU A 422 -27.11 10.57 -13.80
CA LEU A 422 -27.88 10.17 -14.97
C LEU A 422 -28.82 9.00 -14.66
N GLU A 423 -28.37 8.00 -13.91
CA GLU A 423 -29.21 6.85 -13.52
C GLU A 423 -30.32 7.27 -12.54
N SER A 424 -30.01 8.15 -11.57
CA SER A 424 -31.02 8.77 -10.69
C SER A 424 -32.07 9.56 -11.48
N LEU A 425 -31.63 10.29 -12.51
CA LEU A 425 -32.50 11.03 -13.42
C LEU A 425 -33.40 10.09 -14.23
N LYS A 426 -32.85 9.00 -14.79
CA LYS A 426 -33.63 7.96 -15.50
C LYS A 426 -34.68 7.34 -14.59
N GLY A 427 -34.30 6.97 -13.37
CA GLY A 427 -35.21 6.43 -12.36
C GLY A 427 -36.38 7.38 -12.05
N TYR A 428 -36.09 8.67 -11.84
CA TYR A 428 -37.11 9.70 -11.62
C TYR A 428 -38.07 9.85 -12.81
N LEU A 429 -37.55 9.90 -14.04
CA LEU A 429 -38.36 10.04 -15.25
C LEU A 429 -39.27 8.83 -15.46
N LYS A 430 -38.77 7.63 -15.19
CA LYS A 430 -39.53 6.38 -15.25
C LYS A 430 -40.65 6.37 -14.21
N ALA A 431 -40.36 6.74 -12.96
CA ALA A 431 -41.34 6.80 -11.87
C ALA A 431 -42.47 7.80 -12.17
N LYS A 432 -42.15 8.97 -12.72
CA LYS A 432 -43.16 10.00 -13.07
C LYS A 432 -43.73 9.88 -14.48
N LYS A 433 -43.31 8.88 -15.26
CA LYS A 433 -43.70 8.66 -16.67
C LYS A 433 -43.54 9.91 -17.54
N LYS A 434 -42.47 10.68 -17.33
CA LYS A 434 -42.17 11.91 -18.10
C LYS A 434 -41.05 11.63 -19.12
N LYS A 435 -41.19 12.20 -20.32
CA LYS A 435 -40.15 12.11 -21.37
C LYS A 435 -39.23 13.32 -21.39
N ASP A 436 -39.65 14.42 -20.80
CA ASP A 436 -38.92 15.69 -20.73
C ASP A 436 -38.90 16.23 -19.31
N PHE A 437 -37.84 16.97 -18.98
CA PHE A 437 -37.66 17.59 -17.68
C PHE A 437 -37.06 18.98 -17.79
N THR A 438 -37.18 19.75 -16.71
CA THR A 438 -36.50 21.05 -16.58
C THR A 438 -35.37 20.94 -15.55
N ALA A 439 -34.32 21.73 -15.72
CA ALA A 439 -33.22 21.78 -14.76
C ALA A 439 -33.71 22.12 -13.34
N LEU A 440 -34.65 23.06 -13.20
CA LEU A 440 -35.19 23.44 -11.89
C LEU A 440 -35.91 22.28 -11.17
N GLU A 441 -36.69 21.49 -11.92
CA GLU A 441 -37.42 20.34 -11.38
C GLU A 441 -36.45 19.29 -10.79
N ILE A 442 -35.45 18.90 -11.57
CA ILE A 442 -34.47 17.91 -11.14
C ILE A 442 -33.61 18.44 -9.99
N ARG A 443 -33.28 19.73 -9.98
CA ARG A 443 -32.52 20.34 -8.88
C ARG A 443 -33.27 20.26 -7.56
N LYS A 444 -34.57 20.53 -7.57
CA LYS A 444 -35.42 20.45 -6.37
C LYS A 444 -35.57 19.00 -5.90
N GLN A 445 -35.72 18.06 -6.83
CA GLN A 445 -35.90 16.65 -6.49
C GLN A 445 -34.63 16.02 -5.92
N LEU A 446 -33.50 16.18 -6.61
CA LEU A 446 -32.22 15.56 -6.24
C LEU A 446 -31.41 16.40 -5.25
N ARG A 447 -31.94 17.56 -4.83
CA ARG A 447 -31.33 18.49 -3.85
C ARG A 447 -29.88 18.87 -4.18
N LEU A 448 -29.59 19.10 -5.45
CA LEU A 448 -28.23 19.43 -5.91
C LEU A 448 -27.94 20.93 -5.96
N PRO A 449 -26.69 21.37 -5.71
CA PRO A 449 -26.26 22.73 -5.99
C PRO A 449 -26.40 23.08 -7.48
N LYS A 450 -26.71 24.35 -7.78
CA LYS A 450 -26.88 24.84 -9.16
C LYS A 450 -25.63 24.60 -10.04
N THR A 451 -24.45 24.84 -9.48
CA THR A 451 -23.16 24.70 -10.17
C THR A 451 -22.86 23.25 -10.53
N THR A 452 -23.06 22.32 -9.59
CA THR A 452 -22.88 20.88 -9.80
C THR A 452 -23.81 20.35 -10.88
N GLN A 453 -25.09 20.71 -10.81
CA GLN A 453 -26.05 20.33 -11.84
C GLN A 453 -25.66 20.87 -13.22
N TRP A 454 -25.28 22.14 -13.31
CA TRP A 454 -24.89 22.75 -14.57
C TRP A 454 -23.70 22.01 -15.19
N ARG A 455 -22.71 21.62 -14.38
CA ARG A 455 -21.56 20.81 -14.82
C ARG A 455 -21.99 19.45 -15.37
N TYR A 456 -22.87 18.73 -14.67
CA TYR A 456 -23.39 17.44 -15.15
C TYR A 456 -24.20 17.60 -16.43
N HIS A 457 -25.09 18.61 -16.53
CA HIS A 457 -25.85 18.87 -17.75
C HIS A 457 -24.95 19.20 -18.93
N LYS A 458 -23.88 19.98 -18.70
CA LYS A 458 -22.88 20.25 -19.72
C LYS A 458 -22.22 18.96 -20.21
N GLN A 459 -21.70 18.13 -19.30
CA GLN A 459 -21.06 16.86 -19.65
C GLN A 459 -22.02 15.92 -20.40
N LEU A 460 -23.27 15.78 -19.95
CA LEU A 460 -24.27 14.94 -20.60
C LEU A 460 -24.72 15.47 -21.97
N THR A 461 -24.66 16.79 -22.19
CA THR A 461 -24.93 17.39 -23.49
C THR A 461 -23.74 17.17 -24.43
N ASP A 462 -22.51 17.31 -23.92
CA ASP A 462 -21.28 17.08 -24.66
C ASP A 462 -21.14 15.60 -25.10
N SER A 463 -21.59 14.66 -24.25
CA SER A 463 -21.69 13.22 -24.56
C SER A 463 -22.97 12.82 -25.34
N TYR A 464 -23.77 13.77 -25.82
CA TYR A 464 -25.01 13.53 -26.59
C TYR A 464 -26.10 12.69 -25.89
N LEU A 465 -26.00 12.49 -24.57
CA LEU A 465 -26.96 11.72 -23.77
C LEU A 465 -28.21 12.53 -23.42
N ILE A 466 -28.10 13.86 -23.38
CA ILE A 466 -29.22 14.79 -23.22
C ILE A 466 -29.30 15.74 -24.41
N GLN A 467 -30.52 15.93 -24.92
CA GLN A 467 -30.84 16.94 -25.91
C GLN A 467 -31.65 18.09 -25.30
N ILE A 468 -31.23 19.33 -25.56
CA ILE A 468 -31.93 20.54 -25.11
C ILE A 468 -32.98 20.94 -26.16
N ILE A 469 -34.25 20.89 -25.77
CA ILE A 469 -35.41 21.34 -26.55
C ILE A 469 -35.75 22.78 -26.16
N LYS A 470 -35.49 23.72 -27.08
CA LYS A 470 -35.90 25.13 -26.93
C LYS A 470 -37.32 25.32 -27.50
N GLN A 471 -38.30 25.60 -26.64
CA GLN A 471 -39.64 26.01 -27.10
C GLN A 471 -39.66 27.52 -27.34
N LYS A 472 -40.04 27.96 -28.55
CA LYS A 472 -40.27 29.39 -28.86
C LYS A 472 -41.32 29.96 -27.89
N GLY A 473 -40.97 31.03 -27.16
CA GLY A 473 -41.89 31.75 -26.27
C GLY A 473 -41.87 31.36 -24.77
N LYS A 474 -41.05 30.39 -24.33
CA LYS A 474 -40.87 30.08 -22.90
C LYS A 474 -39.43 30.34 -22.44
N GLN A 475 -39.28 30.89 -21.24
CA GLN A 475 -37.97 31.18 -20.62
C GLN A 475 -37.20 29.93 -20.18
N THR A 476 -37.84 28.76 -20.08
CA THR A 476 -37.21 27.53 -19.55
C THR A 476 -36.96 26.50 -20.65
N ASN A 477 -35.70 26.13 -20.81
CA ASN A 477 -35.28 25.05 -21.71
C ASN A 477 -35.70 23.70 -21.11
N ARG A 478 -36.28 22.82 -21.93
CA ARG A 478 -36.57 21.43 -21.56
C ARG A 478 -35.45 20.53 -22.06
N CYS A 479 -35.16 19.47 -21.31
CA CYS A 479 -34.16 18.47 -21.65
C CYS A 479 -34.85 17.13 -21.87
N LYS A 480 -34.36 16.35 -22.84
CA LYS A 480 -34.84 14.99 -23.14
C LYS A 480 -33.65 14.04 -23.20
N LEU A 481 -33.83 12.80 -22.72
CA LEU A 481 -32.83 11.74 -22.85
C LEU A 481 -32.82 11.20 -24.28
N THR A 482 -31.62 11.01 -24.84
CA THR A 482 -31.44 10.47 -26.20
C THR A 482 -31.52 8.95 -26.21
N ASN A 483 -30.81 8.28 -25.29
CA ASN A 483 -30.83 6.82 -25.12
C ASN A 483 -31.00 6.47 -23.63
N GLU A 484 -32.02 5.67 -23.31
CA GLU A 484 -32.29 5.20 -21.95
C GLU A 484 -31.50 3.93 -21.61
N LYS A 485 -31.09 3.14 -22.61
CA LYS A 485 -30.47 1.81 -22.45
C LYS A 485 -28.96 1.75 -22.71
N GLU A 486 -28.31 2.88 -23.00
CA GLU A 486 -26.88 2.93 -23.35
C GLU A 486 -25.98 2.19 -22.34
N TYR A 487 -26.19 2.38 -21.05
CA TYR A 487 -25.40 1.67 -20.01
C TYR A 487 -25.64 0.16 -19.99
N GLN A 488 -26.88 -0.29 -20.23
CA GLN A 488 -27.21 -1.72 -20.31
C GLN A 488 -26.62 -2.35 -21.57
N GLU A 489 -26.59 -1.62 -22.68
CA GLU A 489 -25.97 -2.06 -23.93
C GLU A 489 -24.45 -2.23 -23.75
N LEU A 490 -23.80 -1.27 -23.07
CA LEU A 490 -22.38 -1.35 -22.72
C LEU A 490 -22.10 -2.54 -21.78
N GLU A 491 -22.94 -2.75 -20.77
CA GLU A 491 -22.82 -3.88 -19.86
C GLU A 491 -22.92 -5.22 -20.57
N VAL A 492 -23.92 -5.39 -21.43
CA VAL A 492 -24.10 -6.61 -22.21
C VAL A 492 -22.93 -6.82 -23.17
N GLN A 493 -22.41 -5.76 -23.79
CA GLN A 493 -21.26 -5.87 -24.69
C GLN A 493 -20.01 -6.37 -23.96
N ILE A 494 -19.70 -5.82 -22.78
CA ILE A 494 -18.55 -6.25 -21.99
C ILE A 494 -18.75 -7.69 -21.50
N GLN A 495 -19.94 -8.01 -20.99
CA GLN A 495 -20.27 -9.36 -20.52
C GLN A 495 -20.13 -10.40 -21.63
N THR A 496 -20.68 -10.11 -22.81
CA THR A 496 -20.63 -11.03 -23.97
C THR A 496 -19.19 -11.34 -24.36
N VAL A 497 -18.31 -10.32 -24.42
CA VAL A 497 -16.91 -10.54 -24.80
C VAL A 497 -16.15 -11.35 -23.74
N LEU A 498 -16.39 -11.09 -22.45
CA LEU A 498 -15.77 -11.85 -21.36
C LEU A 498 -16.24 -13.32 -21.37
N ASP A 499 -17.54 -13.54 -21.55
CA ASP A 499 -18.15 -14.88 -21.61
C ASP A 499 -17.71 -15.63 -22.86
N ASP A 500 -17.62 -14.97 -24.02
CA ASP A 500 -17.10 -15.55 -25.26
C ASP A 500 -15.65 -15.98 -25.12
N CYS A 501 -14.81 -15.19 -24.43
CA CYS A 501 -13.44 -15.59 -24.13
C CYS A 501 -13.42 -16.80 -23.20
N LEU A 502 -14.25 -16.81 -22.16
CA LEU A 502 -14.32 -17.90 -21.20
C LEU A 502 -14.81 -19.20 -21.86
N ASN A 503 -15.81 -19.12 -22.74
CA ASN A 503 -16.35 -20.25 -23.50
C ASN A 503 -15.31 -20.80 -24.47
N LYS A 504 -14.58 -19.95 -25.21
CA LYS A 504 -13.47 -20.41 -26.08
C LYS A 504 -12.41 -21.16 -25.29
N ILE A 505 -12.06 -20.68 -24.09
CA ILE A 505 -11.07 -21.37 -23.25
C ILE A 505 -11.64 -22.70 -22.74
N LYS A 506 -12.91 -22.74 -22.32
CA LYS A 506 -13.59 -23.99 -21.94
C LYS A 506 -13.61 -25.01 -23.09
N ASP A 507 -13.88 -24.57 -24.31
CA ASP A 507 -13.87 -25.43 -25.50
C ASP A 507 -12.48 -25.99 -25.79
N ILE A 508 -11.41 -25.22 -25.57
CA ILE A 508 -10.02 -25.68 -25.71
C ILE A 508 -9.64 -26.69 -24.62
N VAL A 509 -10.16 -26.53 -23.39
CA VAL A 509 -9.89 -27.44 -22.27
C VAL A 509 -10.71 -28.73 -22.36
N CYS A 510 -11.94 -28.67 -22.86
CA CYS A 510 -12.82 -29.82 -23.06
C CYS A 510 -12.60 -30.55 -24.40
N GLY A 511 -12.00 -29.90 -25.40
CA GLY A 511 -11.66 -30.49 -26.68
C GLY A 511 -10.32 -31.23 -26.63
N ASP A 512 -10.34 -32.54 -26.85
CA ASP A 512 -9.16 -33.35 -27.11
C ASP A 512 -8.20 -32.62 -28.08
N SER A 513 -6.91 -32.61 -27.70
CA SER A 513 -5.77 -32.11 -28.47
C SER A 513 -5.99 -32.12 -30.00
N PRO A 514 -5.96 -30.97 -30.69
CA PRO A 514 -5.66 -31.00 -32.11
C PRO A 514 -4.17 -31.38 -32.20
N ARG A 515 -3.92 -32.65 -32.57
CA ARG A 515 -2.62 -33.13 -33.04
C ARG A 515 -2.00 -32.02 -33.89
N SER A 516 -0.87 -31.49 -33.43
CA SER A 516 -0.09 -30.52 -34.17
C SER A 516 0.23 -31.10 -35.54
N VAL A 517 -0.43 -30.57 -36.56
CA VAL A 517 -0.04 -30.79 -37.95
C VAL A 517 1.29 -30.07 -38.09
N VAL A 518 2.37 -30.83 -38.02
CA VAL A 518 3.72 -30.41 -38.40
C VAL A 518 3.62 -29.80 -39.80
N PRO A 519 3.97 -28.52 -40.02
CA PRO A 519 4.08 -27.99 -41.36
C PRO A 519 5.23 -28.70 -42.06
N GLN A 520 4.94 -29.38 -43.17
CA GLN A 520 5.98 -29.93 -44.04
C GLN A 520 6.96 -28.80 -44.42
N ARG A 521 8.24 -29.01 -44.09
CA ARG A 521 9.38 -28.19 -44.53
C ARG A 521 9.25 -27.88 -46.02
N SER A 522 9.13 -26.61 -46.36
CA SER A 522 9.30 -26.12 -47.72
C SER A 522 10.73 -26.36 -48.18
N LYS A 523 10.86 -26.84 -49.42
CA LYS A 523 12.10 -27.28 -50.07
C LYS A 523 13.20 -26.21 -50.01
N SER A 524 14.42 -26.67 -49.74
CA SER A 524 15.68 -25.95 -49.80
C SER A 524 15.87 -25.15 -51.10
N LYS A 525 16.09 -23.85 -50.96
CA LYS A 525 16.49 -22.95 -52.05
C LYS A 525 18.00 -23.15 -52.30
N MET A 526 18.37 -23.69 -53.46
CA MET A 526 19.76 -23.79 -53.94
C MET A 526 20.40 -22.39 -53.99
N GLU A 527 21.51 -22.22 -53.29
CA GLU A 527 22.42 -21.10 -53.48
C GLU A 527 23.09 -21.20 -54.85
N ARG A 528 22.92 -20.16 -55.68
CA ARG A 528 23.70 -19.96 -56.91
C ARG A 528 25.00 -19.26 -56.54
N ILE A 529 26.11 -19.97 -56.72
CA ILE A 529 27.48 -19.46 -56.65
C ILE A 529 27.72 -18.50 -57.83
N THR A 530 27.91 -17.22 -57.53
CA THR A 530 28.30 -16.20 -58.52
C THR A 530 29.82 -16.25 -58.70
N LYS A 531 30.27 -16.68 -59.89
CA LYS A 531 31.67 -16.57 -60.32
C LYS A 531 31.96 -15.12 -60.73
N THR A 532 32.83 -14.44 -59.99
CA THR A 532 33.45 -13.17 -60.39
C THR A 532 34.59 -13.48 -61.36
N LYS A 533 34.50 -12.98 -62.59
CA LYS A 533 35.60 -12.93 -63.57
C LYS A 533 36.24 -11.55 -63.49
N THR A 534 37.53 -11.52 -63.20
CA THR A 534 38.45 -10.39 -63.38
C THR A 534 38.90 -10.37 -64.85
N ILE A 535 38.68 -9.27 -65.57
CA ILE A 535 39.49 -8.83 -66.73
C ILE A 535 39.47 -7.30 -66.79
N SER A 536 40.68 -6.75 -67.00
CA SER A 536 41.12 -5.36 -67.25
C SER A 536 40.95 -4.35 -66.12
#